data_AF-A0AAJ4XMH2-F1
#
_entry.id   AF-A0AAJ4XMH2-F1
#
_cell.length_a   1.000
_cell.length_b   1.000
_cell.length_c   1.000
_cell.angle_alpha   90.00
_cell.angle_beta   90.00
_cell.angle_gamma   90.00
#
_symmetry.space_group_name_H-M   'P 1'
#
loop_
_entity.id
_entity.type
_entity.pdbx_description
1 polymer ?
#
loop_
_entity_poly.entity_id
_entity_poly.type
_entity_poly.pdbx_seq_one_letter_code
_entity_poly.pdbx_strand_id
1 'polypeptide(L)'
;MPLHLAHHKSYHPYNQVNKDRVRRDQAIAAHQDEQQRHSSFAQTDKARLDALHSSRKTPHLDSPASVASDQLPSATTEHPHPPHAHSSASFGYSLLRPQDELNPWYTDPHLRNGREIRKTEDQRLEDAYKDSTVKSSNDPLKAMQSFLSQRKAARRRYPSNISSSSQLPAPIPSARYAPEAVQAARSLRRKRLHRQRFPTIRRN
;
A
#
# COMPACT_ATOMS: atom_id res chain seq x y z
N MET A 1 28.41 40.20 -19.38
CA MET A 1 27.20 39.37 -19.50
C MET A 1 27.62 37.90 -19.38
N PRO A 2 27.20 37.15 -18.34
CA PRO A 2 27.53 35.74 -18.22
C PRO A 2 26.76 34.92 -19.26
N LEU A 3 27.48 34.17 -20.09
CA LEU A 3 26.92 33.35 -21.16
C LEU A 3 26.68 31.91 -20.64
N HIS A 4 25.45 31.42 -20.66
CA HIS A 4 25.10 30.09 -20.16
C HIS A 4 25.41 28.99 -21.21
N LEU A 5 26.70 28.69 -21.41
CA LEU A 5 27.17 27.72 -22.42
C LEU A 5 26.72 26.28 -22.18
N ALA A 6 26.41 25.91 -20.94
CA ALA A 6 26.09 24.54 -20.56
C ALA A 6 24.82 24.00 -21.25
N HIS A 7 23.83 24.86 -21.50
CA HIS A 7 22.54 24.48 -22.07
C HIS A 7 22.61 24.10 -23.56
N HIS A 8 23.67 24.52 -24.25
CA HIS A 8 23.89 24.23 -25.67
C HIS A 8 24.68 22.94 -25.91
N LYS A 9 25.01 22.22 -24.85
CA LYS A 9 25.71 20.94 -24.96
C LYS A 9 24.71 19.80 -25.12
N SER A 10 25.05 18.86 -26.01
CA SER A 10 24.22 17.70 -26.34
C SER A 10 24.02 16.77 -25.15
N TYR A 11 24.93 16.73 -24.19
CA TYR A 11 24.83 15.92 -22.98
C TYR A 11 24.02 16.59 -21.86
N HIS A 12 23.58 17.83 -22.03
CA HIS A 12 22.94 18.57 -20.95
C HIS A 12 21.57 17.94 -20.60
N PRO A 13 21.31 17.55 -19.34
CA PRO A 13 20.09 16.81 -18.97
C PRO A 13 18.79 17.57 -19.28
N TYR A 14 18.82 18.89 -19.20
CA TYR A 14 17.64 19.72 -19.42
C TYR A 14 17.38 20.09 -20.88
N ASN A 15 18.24 19.64 -21.80
CA ASN A 15 18.02 19.78 -23.23
C ASN A 15 16.78 18.98 -23.64
N GLN A 16 15.89 19.61 -24.42
CA GLN A 16 14.63 19.01 -24.85
C GLN A 16 14.84 17.69 -25.59
N VAL A 17 15.89 17.60 -26.43
CA VAL A 17 16.23 16.37 -27.15
C VAL A 17 16.52 15.21 -26.19
N ASN A 18 17.18 15.47 -25.06
CA ASN A 18 17.51 14.44 -24.07
C ASN A 18 16.27 14.04 -23.27
N LYS A 19 15.42 15.01 -22.91
CA LYS A 19 14.12 14.73 -22.27
C LYS A 19 13.24 13.85 -23.16
N ASP A 20 13.22 14.11 -24.46
CA ASP A 20 12.43 13.33 -25.41
C ASP A 20 12.99 11.92 -25.62
N ARG A 21 14.31 11.75 -25.60
CA ARG A 21 14.96 10.42 -25.59
C ARG A 21 14.56 9.63 -24.34
N VAL A 22 14.74 10.22 -23.16
CA VAL A 22 14.35 9.58 -21.89
C VAL A 22 12.87 9.20 -21.88
N ARG A 23 11.98 10.08 -22.38
CA ARG A 23 10.55 9.78 -22.47
C ARG A 23 10.27 8.58 -23.39
N ARG A 24 10.96 8.49 -24.54
CA ARG A 24 10.83 7.33 -25.45
C ARG A 24 11.34 6.05 -24.81
N ASP A 25 12.49 6.09 -24.18
CA ASP A 25 13.09 4.91 -23.53
C ASP A 25 12.20 4.42 -22.38
N GLN A 26 11.65 5.33 -21.58
CA GLN A 26 10.66 5.01 -20.54
C GLN A 26 9.38 4.41 -21.11
N ALA A 27 8.87 4.93 -22.22
CA ALA A 27 7.67 4.39 -22.86
C ALA A 27 7.91 2.97 -23.42
N ILE A 28 9.08 2.73 -24.02
CA ILE A 28 9.47 1.41 -24.52
C ILE A 28 9.60 0.42 -23.36
N ALA A 29 10.28 0.80 -22.28
CA ALA A 29 10.43 -0.03 -21.10
C ALA A 29 9.06 -0.38 -20.49
N ALA A 30 8.17 0.61 -20.35
CA ALA A 30 6.82 0.39 -19.83
C ALA A 30 6.01 -0.60 -20.70
N HIS A 31 6.09 -0.48 -22.02
CA HIS A 31 5.40 -1.39 -22.94
C HIS A 31 5.97 -2.81 -22.89
N GLN A 32 7.31 -2.94 -22.79
CA GLN A 32 7.94 -4.25 -22.63
C GLN A 32 7.54 -4.93 -21.32
N ASP A 33 7.51 -4.19 -20.22
CA ASP A 33 7.06 -4.69 -18.92
C ASP A 33 5.60 -5.17 -18.98
N GLU A 34 4.72 -4.43 -19.67
CA GLU A 34 3.33 -4.83 -19.87
C GLU A 34 3.22 -6.11 -20.71
N GLN A 35 3.97 -6.20 -21.82
CA GLN A 35 4.06 -7.42 -22.63
C GLN A 35 4.57 -8.62 -21.84
N GLN A 36 5.58 -8.43 -20.98
CA GLN A 36 6.11 -9.49 -20.11
C GLN A 36 5.08 -9.93 -19.07
N ARG A 37 4.32 -9.00 -18.48
CA ARG A 37 3.23 -9.34 -17.55
C ARG A 37 2.15 -10.16 -18.25
N HIS A 38 1.70 -9.73 -19.43
CA HIS A 38 0.71 -10.46 -20.22
C HIS A 38 1.20 -11.86 -20.61
N SER A 39 2.45 -11.99 -21.04
CA SER A 39 3.01 -13.30 -21.39
C SER A 39 3.17 -14.21 -20.19
N SER A 40 3.62 -13.69 -19.03
CA SER A 40 3.69 -14.47 -17.78
C SER A 40 2.31 -14.99 -17.35
N PHE A 41 1.27 -14.15 -17.44
CA PHE A 41 -0.08 -14.54 -17.08
C PHE A 41 -0.58 -15.66 -18.02
N ALA A 42 -0.40 -15.48 -19.34
CA ALA A 42 -0.76 -16.49 -20.33
C ALA A 42 0.00 -17.82 -20.14
N GLN A 43 1.28 -17.77 -19.78
CA GLN A 43 2.07 -18.97 -19.49
C GLN A 43 1.55 -19.72 -18.26
N THR A 44 1.22 -19.00 -17.18
CA THR A 44 0.67 -19.63 -15.96
C THR A 44 -0.69 -20.28 -16.22
N ASP A 45 -1.55 -19.64 -17.01
CA ASP A 45 -2.86 -20.18 -17.36
C ASP A 45 -2.73 -21.42 -18.24
N LYS A 46 -1.83 -21.37 -19.24
CA LYS A 46 -1.53 -22.54 -20.07
C LYS A 46 -1.02 -23.72 -19.26
N ALA A 47 -0.05 -23.51 -18.36
CA ALA A 47 0.48 -24.57 -17.50
C ALA A 47 -0.61 -25.19 -16.61
N ARG A 48 -1.54 -24.38 -16.10
CA ARG A 48 -2.70 -24.86 -15.33
C ARG A 48 -3.62 -25.74 -16.19
N LEU A 49 -3.95 -25.31 -17.41
CA LEU A 49 -4.79 -26.09 -18.32
C LEU A 49 -4.12 -27.41 -18.71
N ASP A 50 -2.82 -27.40 -19.00
CA ASP A 50 -2.06 -28.60 -19.33
C ASP A 50 -2.05 -29.61 -18.16
N ALA A 51 -1.95 -29.13 -16.91
CA ALA A 51 -2.08 -29.98 -15.72
C ALA A 51 -3.49 -30.60 -15.59
N LEU A 52 -4.55 -29.82 -15.81
CA LEU A 52 -5.93 -30.30 -15.79
C LEU A 52 -6.23 -31.29 -16.93
N HIS A 53 -5.66 -31.05 -18.11
CA HIS A 53 -5.78 -31.95 -19.25
C HIS A 53 -5.04 -33.26 -19.01
N SER A 54 -3.86 -33.20 -18.38
CA SER A 54 -3.07 -34.37 -18.03
C SER A 54 -3.73 -35.19 -16.92
N SER A 55 -4.29 -34.53 -15.91
CA SER A 55 -5.03 -35.21 -14.82
C SER A 55 -6.33 -35.85 -15.31
N ARG A 56 -7.01 -35.25 -16.30
CA ARG A 56 -8.20 -35.86 -16.92
C ARG A 56 -7.85 -37.07 -17.78
N LYS A 57 -6.63 -37.14 -18.33
CA LYS A 57 -6.16 -38.22 -19.20
C LYS A 57 -5.71 -39.49 -18.47
N THR A 58 -5.64 -39.50 -17.14
CA THR A 58 -5.43 -40.76 -16.40
C THR A 58 -6.76 -41.55 -16.41
N PRO A 59 -6.87 -42.68 -17.13
CA PRO A 59 -8.05 -43.51 -17.01
C PRO A 59 -8.04 -44.16 -15.63
N HIS A 60 -9.16 -44.01 -14.94
CA HIS A 60 -9.56 -44.80 -13.77
C HIS A 60 -9.48 -46.29 -14.15
N LEU A 61 -8.35 -46.92 -13.83
CA LEU A 61 -8.20 -48.38 -13.76
C LEU A 61 -8.36 -48.76 -12.28
N ASP A 62 -9.59 -49.17 -11.98
CA ASP A 62 -10.03 -50.16 -11.00
C ASP A 62 -9.39 -50.18 -9.59
N SER A 63 -10.24 -49.87 -8.60
CA SER A 63 -10.13 -50.40 -7.24
C SER A 63 -10.57 -51.88 -7.24
N PRO A 64 -9.94 -52.78 -6.45
CA PRO A 64 -10.63 -53.15 -5.20
C PRO A 64 -9.73 -53.50 -4.00
N ALA A 65 -10.37 -53.38 -2.83
CA ALA A 65 -10.02 -53.73 -1.46
C ALA A 65 -9.11 -54.96 -1.18
N SER A 66 -8.22 -54.81 -0.18
CA SER A 66 -7.76 -55.84 0.78
C SER A 66 -7.08 -55.15 1.99
N VAL A 67 -7.72 -55.13 3.16
CA VAL A 67 -7.51 -56.00 4.34
C VAL A 67 -6.09 -55.93 4.96
N ALA A 68 -6.06 -55.40 6.19
CA ALA A 68 -5.14 -55.67 7.31
C ALA A 68 -3.62 -55.56 7.09
N SER A 69 -2.97 -54.71 7.88
CA SER A 69 -2.21 -55.13 9.07
C SER A 69 -1.39 -53.96 9.63
N ASP A 70 -1.50 -53.75 10.94
CA ASP A 70 -0.48 -53.11 11.76
C ASP A 70 0.89 -53.76 11.48
N GLN A 71 1.85 -52.95 11.04
CA GLN A 71 3.27 -53.21 11.28
C GLN A 71 4.09 -51.95 11.00
N LEU A 72 4.57 -51.34 12.09
CA LEU A 72 5.79 -50.54 12.11
C LEU A 72 6.95 -51.37 11.53
N PRO A 73 7.81 -50.73 10.72
CA PRO A 73 9.22 -50.84 11.01
C PRO A 73 9.92 -49.48 10.99
N SER A 74 10.71 -49.26 12.04
CA SER A 74 11.80 -48.30 12.09
C SER A 74 12.78 -48.58 10.95
N ALA A 75 13.02 -47.59 10.07
CA ALA A 75 14.20 -47.54 9.23
C ALA A 75 14.51 -46.09 8.84
N THR A 76 15.64 -45.61 9.34
CA THR A 76 16.40 -44.45 8.87
C THR A 76 16.51 -44.47 7.35
N THR A 77 15.84 -43.55 6.67
CA THR A 77 16.10 -43.23 5.26
C THR A 77 15.96 -41.74 5.08
N GLU A 78 17.06 -41.14 4.65
CA GLU A 78 17.27 -39.73 4.40
C GLU A 78 16.19 -39.14 3.49
N HIS A 79 15.69 -37.96 3.85
CA HIS A 79 14.87 -37.16 2.96
C HIS A 79 15.72 -36.68 1.79
N PRO A 80 15.41 -37.04 0.53
CA PRO A 80 16.04 -36.41 -0.61
C PRO A 80 15.50 -34.98 -0.70
N HIS A 81 16.38 -34.01 -0.46
CA HIS A 81 16.15 -32.62 -0.81
C HIS A 81 15.74 -32.53 -2.29
N PRO A 82 14.66 -31.82 -2.64
CA PRO A 82 14.36 -31.55 -4.04
C PRO A 82 15.52 -30.74 -4.64
N PRO A 83 15.98 -31.03 -5.87
CA PRO A 83 17.08 -30.29 -6.47
C PRO A 83 16.67 -28.83 -6.61
N HIS A 84 17.41 -27.96 -5.92
CA HIS A 84 17.39 -26.51 -6.12
C HIS A 84 17.67 -26.21 -7.60
N ALA A 85 16.62 -25.93 -8.35
CA ALA A 85 16.71 -25.60 -9.76
C ALA A 85 16.14 -24.20 -10.03
N HIS A 86 17.07 -23.30 -10.36
CA HIS A 86 16.90 -22.02 -11.05
C HIS A 86 16.59 -20.77 -10.22
N SER A 87 17.54 -20.41 -9.34
CA SER A 87 17.84 -18.99 -9.07
C SER A 87 18.53 -18.40 -10.30
N SER A 88 17.76 -17.89 -11.27
CA SER A 88 18.27 -16.93 -12.24
C SER A 88 18.60 -15.66 -11.47
N ALA A 89 19.88 -15.53 -11.11
CA ALA A 89 20.40 -14.38 -10.41
C ALA A 89 20.26 -13.13 -11.30
N SER A 90 19.15 -12.41 -11.11
CA SER A 90 19.07 -10.99 -11.44
C SER A 90 19.98 -10.25 -10.47
N PHE A 91 21.28 -10.25 -10.80
CA PHE A 91 22.33 -9.50 -10.11
C PHE A 91 22.08 -8.00 -10.31
N GLY A 92 21.34 -7.39 -9.39
CA GLY A 92 21.15 -5.93 -9.39
C GLY A 92 20.94 -5.29 -8.03
N TYR A 93 20.21 -5.93 -7.10
CA TYR A 93 19.83 -5.27 -5.83
C TYR A 93 19.81 -6.19 -4.58
N SER A 94 20.31 -7.43 -4.69
CA SER A 94 20.14 -8.48 -3.66
C SER A 94 21.19 -8.49 -2.53
N LEU A 95 22.07 -7.50 -2.42
CA LEU A 95 23.18 -7.54 -1.44
C LEU A 95 22.79 -7.14 0.00
N LEU A 96 21.59 -6.60 0.23
CA LEU A 96 21.13 -6.17 1.56
C LEU A 96 19.89 -6.90 2.08
N ARG A 97 19.23 -7.73 1.26
CA ARG A 97 18.06 -8.49 1.70
C ARG A 97 18.42 -9.97 1.87
N PRO A 98 18.00 -10.58 2.97
CA PRO A 98 18.20 -12.01 3.14
C PRO A 98 17.52 -12.81 2.03
N GLN A 99 18.12 -13.94 1.67
CA GLN A 99 17.68 -14.82 0.57
C GLN A 99 16.22 -15.27 0.73
N ASP A 100 15.75 -15.44 1.96
CA ASP A 100 14.36 -15.84 2.27
C ASP A 100 13.34 -14.76 1.87
N GLU A 101 13.75 -13.49 1.72
CA GLU A 101 12.89 -12.41 1.23
C GLU A 101 12.83 -12.34 -0.30
N LEU A 102 13.63 -13.14 -1.00
CA LEU A 102 13.59 -13.24 -2.46
C LEU A 102 12.42 -14.11 -2.94
N ASN A 103 11.91 -14.97 -2.06
CA ASN A 103 10.74 -15.79 -2.35
C ASN A 103 9.48 -14.93 -2.25
N PRO A 104 8.62 -14.92 -3.28
CA PRO A 104 7.35 -14.22 -3.20
C PRO A 104 6.41 -14.92 -2.20
N TRP A 105 5.54 -14.13 -1.57
CA TRP A 105 4.62 -14.56 -0.50
C TRP A 105 3.70 -15.73 -0.86
N TYR A 106 3.52 -16.05 -2.14
CA TYR A 106 2.69 -17.16 -2.63
C TYR A 106 3.47 -18.47 -2.84
N THR A 107 4.80 -18.46 -2.71
CA THR A 107 5.61 -19.68 -2.85
C THR A 107 5.51 -20.56 -1.61
N ASP A 108 5.33 -19.94 -0.45
CA ASP A 108 5.22 -20.65 0.82
C ASP A 108 3.77 -21.09 1.07
N PRO A 109 3.52 -22.35 1.50
CA PRO A 109 2.18 -22.86 1.79
C PRO A 109 1.50 -22.12 2.95
N HIS A 110 2.30 -21.43 3.77
CA HIS A 110 1.81 -20.63 4.89
C HIS A 110 1.51 -19.16 4.52
N LEU A 111 1.70 -18.78 3.24
CA LEU A 111 1.51 -17.41 2.73
C LEU A 111 2.30 -16.35 3.52
N ARG A 112 3.49 -16.73 4.00
CA ARG A 112 4.36 -15.88 4.82
C ARG A 112 5.52 -15.36 3.99
N ASN A 113 5.99 -14.17 4.34
CA ASN A 113 7.25 -13.64 3.80
C ASN A 113 8.44 -14.18 4.62
N GLY A 114 9.64 -14.27 4.02
CA GLY A 114 10.86 -14.67 4.73
C GLY A 114 11.14 -13.85 6.00
N ARG A 115 10.77 -12.57 6.01
CA ARG A 115 10.85 -11.71 7.20
C ARG A 115 9.94 -12.16 8.34
N GLU A 116 8.78 -12.73 8.04
CA GLU A 116 7.83 -13.22 9.05
C GLU A 116 8.24 -14.57 9.60
N ILE A 117 8.89 -15.41 8.78
CA ILE A 117 9.38 -16.73 9.18
C ILE A 117 10.47 -16.62 10.27
N ARG A 118 11.26 -15.55 10.25
CA ARG A 118 12.35 -15.30 11.22
C ARG A 118 11.90 -14.71 12.54
N LYS A 119 10.65 -14.25 12.64
CA LYS A 119 10.12 -13.69 13.88
C LYS A 119 9.91 -14.82 14.87
N THR A 120 10.29 -14.59 16.13
CA THR A 120 9.88 -15.48 17.21
C THR A 120 8.37 -15.39 17.41
N GLU A 121 7.77 -16.43 17.99
CA GLU A 121 6.32 -16.43 18.26
C GLU A 121 5.93 -15.27 19.19
N ASP A 122 6.78 -14.93 20.16
CA ASP A 122 6.58 -13.80 21.07
C ASP A 122 6.55 -12.46 20.30
N GLN A 123 7.50 -12.26 19.38
CA GLN A 123 7.54 -11.05 18.56
C GLN A 123 6.32 -10.94 17.64
N ARG A 124 5.84 -12.08 17.14
CA ARG A 124 4.64 -12.16 16.32
C ARG A 124 3.39 -11.80 17.13
N LEU A 125 3.29 -12.29 18.37
CA LEU A 125 2.21 -11.93 19.29
C LEU A 125 2.21 -10.43 19.59
N GLU A 126 3.40 -9.85 19.83
CA GLU A 126 3.55 -8.42 20.10
C GLU A 126 3.10 -7.58 18.90
N ASP A 127 3.53 -7.95 17.69
CA ASP A 127 3.12 -7.28 16.45
C ASP A 127 1.60 -7.37 16.25
N ALA A 128 0.99 -8.53 16.51
CA ALA A 128 -0.46 -8.72 16.44
C ALA A 128 -1.21 -7.86 17.48
N TYR A 129 -0.66 -7.73 18.70
CA TYR A 129 -1.21 -6.86 19.73
C TYR A 129 -1.13 -5.37 19.33
N LYS A 130 -0.01 -4.94 18.77
CA LYS A 130 0.15 -3.56 18.26
C LYS A 130 -0.81 -3.28 17.12
N ASP A 131 -0.92 -4.17 16.16
CA ASP A 131 -1.81 -4.02 14.99
C ASP A 131 -3.29 -3.99 15.41
N SER A 132 -3.72 -4.88 16.31
CA SER A 132 -5.08 -4.85 16.85
C SER A 132 -5.37 -3.57 17.64
N THR A 133 -4.39 -3.05 18.37
CA THR A 133 -4.51 -1.76 19.08
C THR A 133 -4.72 -0.61 18.09
N VAL A 134 -3.86 -0.50 17.08
CA VAL A 134 -3.95 0.54 16.03
C VAL A 134 -5.29 0.45 15.30
N LYS A 135 -5.67 -0.75 14.85
CA LYS A 135 -6.96 -0.99 14.19
C LYS A 135 -8.13 -0.59 15.05
N SER A 136 -8.11 -0.92 16.34
CA SER A 136 -9.20 -0.57 17.25
C SER A 136 -9.26 0.94 17.56
N SER A 137 -8.11 1.62 17.62
CA SER A 137 -8.05 3.08 17.83
C SER A 137 -8.54 3.85 16.60
N ASN A 138 -8.29 3.31 15.40
CA ASN A 138 -8.69 3.88 14.12
C ASN A 138 -10.04 3.35 13.63
N ASP A 139 -10.78 2.62 14.46
CA ASP A 139 -12.14 2.18 14.14
C ASP A 139 -13.13 3.34 14.33
N PRO A 140 -13.78 3.83 13.26
CA PRO A 140 -14.74 4.93 13.35
C PRO A 140 -15.93 4.62 14.26
N LEU A 141 -16.37 3.36 14.32
CA LEU A 141 -17.49 2.96 15.19
C LEU A 141 -17.09 3.04 16.66
N LYS A 142 -15.89 2.57 17.00
CA LYS A 142 -15.35 2.67 18.36
C LYS A 142 -15.13 4.13 18.78
N ALA A 143 -14.68 4.98 17.85
CA ALA A 143 -14.56 6.42 18.07
C ALA A 143 -15.92 7.11 18.31
N MET A 144 -16.96 6.73 17.56
CA MET A 144 -18.31 7.23 17.80
C MET A 144 -18.85 6.76 19.16
N GLN A 145 -18.63 5.50 19.52
CA GLN A 145 -19.06 4.95 20.81
C GLN A 145 -18.36 5.64 21.98
N SER A 146 -17.06 5.94 21.86
CA SER A 146 -16.32 6.68 22.88
C SER A 146 -16.82 8.12 23.00
N PHE A 147 -17.15 8.79 21.89
CA PHE A 147 -17.75 10.13 21.91
C PHE A 147 -19.14 10.14 22.56
N LEU A 148 -19.99 9.17 22.20
CA LEU A 148 -21.33 9.04 22.78
C LEU A 148 -21.26 8.71 24.28
N SER A 149 -20.35 7.84 24.70
CA SER A 149 -20.15 7.51 26.11
C SER A 149 -19.63 8.71 26.90
N GLN A 150 -18.67 9.46 26.34
CA GLN A 150 -18.15 10.70 26.92
C GLN A 150 -19.26 11.75 27.07
N ARG A 151 -20.12 11.92 26.04
CA ARG A 151 -21.27 12.84 26.10
C ARG A 151 -22.28 12.43 27.16
N LYS A 152 -22.55 11.12 27.29
CA LYS A 152 -23.46 10.57 28.32
C LYS A 152 -22.89 10.79 29.73
N ALA A 153 -21.59 10.57 29.93
CA ALA A 153 -20.92 10.82 31.20
C ALA A 153 -20.92 12.32 31.57
N ALA A 154 -20.66 13.21 30.60
CA ALA A 154 -20.72 14.66 30.81
C ALA A 154 -22.13 15.12 31.20
N ARG A 155 -23.18 14.60 30.54
CA ARG A 155 -24.57 14.86 30.90
C ARG A 155 -24.95 14.39 32.31
N ARG A 156 -24.30 13.35 32.85
CA ARG A 156 -24.53 12.89 34.23
C ARG A 156 -23.90 13.82 35.26
N ARG A 157 -22.80 14.50 34.93
CA ARG A 157 -22.10 15.42 35.84
C ARG A 157 -22.79 16.77 35.99
N TYR A 158 -23.56 17.19 34.99
CA TYR A 158 -24.41 18.38 35.06
C TYR A 158 -25.76 18.07 34.42
N PRO A 159 -26.83 17.83 35.20
CA PRO A 159 -28.18 17.80 34.66
C PRO A 159 -28.58 19.23 34.27
N SER A 160 -28.02 19.75 33.18
CA SER A 160 -28.50 21.00 32.61
C SER A 160 -29.81 20.72 31.87
N ASN A 161 -30.87 21.38 32.33
CA ASN A 161 -32.13 21.51 31.60
C ASN A 161 -31.81 22.04 30.19
N ILE A 162 -31.83 21.17 29.19
CA ILE A 162 -31.59 21.55 27.80
C ILE A 162 -32.91 22.06 27.22
N SER A 163 -33.15 23.35 27.41
CA SER A 163 -33.83 24.15 26.40
C SER A 163 -32.79 24.51 25.35
N SER A 164 -32.98 23.93 24.17
CA SER A 164 -32.40 24.29 22.88
C SER A 164 -31.70 25.66 22.80
N SER A 165 -30.37 25.66 22.70
CA SER A 165 -29.66 26.67 21.90
C SER A 165 -28.48 26.00 21.18
N SER A 166 -28.66 25.80 19.89
CA SER A 166 -27.63 25.45 18.94
C SER A 166 -26.74 26.67 18.69
N GLN A 167 -25.78 26.93 19.57
CA GLN A 167 -24.64 27.77 19.24
C GLN A 167 -23.37 26.95 19.42
N LEU A 168 -22.96 26.30 18.32
CA LEU A 168 -21.63 25.75 18.19
C LEU A 168 -20.61 26.89 18.29
N PRO A 169 -19.58 26.81 19.14
CA PRO A 169 -18.42 27.65 18.98
C PRO A 169 -17.74 27.24 17.67
N ALA A 170 -17.56 28.20 16.76
CA ALA A 170 -16.88 27.96 15.49
C ALA A 170 -15.50 27.30 15.76
N PRO A 171 -15.12 26.25 15.03
CA PRO A 171 -13.81 25.63 15.20
C PRO A 171 -12.76 26.69 14.88
N ILE A 172 -11.89 26.98 15.84
CA ILE A 172 -10.73 27.85 15.63
C ILE A 172 -9.87 27.14 14.57
N PRO A 173 -9.75 27.66 13.33
CA PRO A 173 -8.90 27.03 12.36
C PRO A 173 -7.46 27.23 12.82
N SER A 174 -6.77 26.14 13.12
CA SER A 174 -5.34 26.09 13.35
C SER A 174 -4.66 26.91 12.25
N ALA A 175 -3.99 28.00 12.62
CA ALA A 175 -3.42 28.99 11.70
C ALA A 175 -2.34 28.44 10.74
N ARG A 176 -2.10 27.13 10.72
CA ARG A 176 -1.07 26.46 9.93
C ARG A 176 -1.57 25.84 8.62
N TYR A 177 -2.89 25.71 8.40
CA TYR A 177 -3.40 25.21 7.13
C TYR A 177 -4.78 25.80 6.81
N ALA A 178 -4.80 27.02 6.28
CA ALA A 178 -6.00 27.60 5.68
C ALA A 178 -5.87 27.51 4.15
N PRO A 179 -6.79 26.83 3.44
CA PRO A 179 -6.73 26.71 1.99
C PRO A 179 -6.78 28.10 1.33
N GLU A 180 -6.04 28.27 0.24
CA GLU A 180 -5.80 29.55 -0.44
C GLU A 180 -7.09 30.32 -0.74
N ALA A 181 -8.16 29.61 -1.12
CA ALA A 181 -9.49 30.18 -1.35
C ALA A 181 -10.05 30.95 -0.13
N VAL A 182 -9.81 30.46 1.08
CA VAL A 182 -10.28 31.09 2.33
C VAL A 182 -9.44 32.33 2.66
N GLN A 183 -8.15 32.32 2.33
CA GLN A 183 -7.29 33.49 2.48
C GLN A 183 -7.66 34.59 1.47
N ALA A 184 -7.91 34.22 0.22
CA ALA A 184 -8.37 35.12 -0.84
C ALA A 184 -9.70 35.80 -0.46
N ALA A 185 -10.68 35.04 0.03
CA ALA A 185 -11.97 35.57 0.46
C ALA A 185 -11.84 36.58 1.64
N ARG A 186 -10.95 36.30 2.60
CA ARG A 186 -10.66 37.23 3.71
C ARG A 186 -10.04 38.54 3.22
N SER A 187 -9.13 38.48 2.24
CA SER A 187 -8.49 39.67 1.66
C SER A 187 -9.50 40.56 0.92
N LEU A 188 -10.41 39.96 0.14
CA LEU A 188 -11.48 40.67 -0.59
C LEU A 188 -12.44 41.37 0.37
N ARG A 189 -12.81 40.71 1.47
CA ARG A 189 -13.69 41.30 2.50
C ARG A 189 -13.04 42.51 3.18
N ARG A 190 -11.73 42.45 3.47
CA ARG A 190 -10.97 43.59 4.01
C ARG A 190 -10.90 44.76 3.02
N LYS A 191 -10.61 44.51 1.73
CA LYS A 191 -10.59 45.56 0.69
C LYS A 191 -11.96 46.22 0.50
N ARG A 192 -13.06 45.45 0.57
CA ARG A 192 -14.42 45.98 0.44
C ARG A 192 -14.81 46.89 1.61
N LEU A 193 -14.42 46.53 2.84
CA LEU A 193 -14.63 47.39 4.02
C LEU A 193 -13.78 48.66 3.98
N HIS A 194 -12.57 48.62 3.41
CA HIS A 194 -11.73 49.80 3.27
C HIS A 194 -12.31 50.81 2.26
N ARG A 195 -12.86 50.33 1.14
CA ARG A 195 -13.59 51.17 0.16
C ARG A 195 -14.87 51.80 0.71
N GLN A 196 -15.54 51.15 1.65
CA GLN A 196 -16.74 51.66 2.31
C GLN A 196 -16.44 52.80 3.30
N ARG A 197 -15.20 52.89 3.81
CA ARG A 197 -14.80 53.92 4.79
C ARG A 197 -14.26 55.21 4.17
N PHE A 198 -13.83 55.18 2.92
CA PHE A 198 -13.34 56.35 2.20
C PHE A 198 -13.89 56.37 0.78
N PRO A 199 -15.09 56.92 0.54
CA PRO A 199 -15.52 57.20 -0.82
C PRO A 199 -14.54 58.19 -1.44
N THR A 200 -13.82 57.77 -2.48
CA THR A 200 -12.97 58.65 -3.27
C THR A 200 -13.82 59.74 -3.88
N ILE A 201 -13.68 60.97 -3.40
CA ILE A 201 -14.33 62.15 -3.97
C ILE A 201 -13.74 62.37 -5.36
N ARG A 202 -14.53 62.09 -6.39
CA ARG A 202 -14.22 62.36 -7.79
C ARG A 202 -14.46 63.86 -8.02
N ARG A 203 -13.39 64.66 -8.10
CA ARG A 203 -13.48 66.06 -8.55
C ARG A 203 -13.55 66.09 -10.07
N ASN A 204 -14.56 66.80 -10.59
CA ASN A 204 -14.68 67.20 -12.00
C ASN A 204 -13.64 68.27 -12.36
#